data_AF-A0A956UQS6-F1
#
_entry.id   AF-A0A956UQS6-F1
#
_cell.length_a   1.000
_cell.length_b   1.000
_cell.length_c   1.000
_cell.angle_alpha   90.00
_cell.angle_beta   90.00
_cell.angle_gamma   90.00
#
_symmetry.space_group_name_H-M   'P 1'
#
loop_
_entity.id
_entity.type
_entity.pdbx_description
1 polymer ?
#
loop_
_entity_poly.entity_id
_entity_poly.type
_entity_poly.pdbx_seq_one_letter_code
_entity_poly.pdbx_strand_id
1 'polypeptide(L)'
;MSESKQHLRAWQNAGLLDEETVSRIVAFESASRPAPSALPEERPGVIEAILYLGFVVAGAGIFFLVGNNWEQLTSWSRLMLVTTAAVLTLGAGAGMHLAAHPGVRRGGQAAWLLAVALSAASLAVAFNEYGGHQLGDERWQIVVVATATFALAMTLWAFAPSSLQVLAIAGATVFFAEALGAWPDEYSPRLAGLTIATTGAALLVLTELGVFRPVRTARVAAAALCGIGAFHAGVDSSLPWEFIAFVAGGALIGLGIWRASFTYVAVAVATLLVALITFMFEHFGGELGAPIALILSGGLLIGSVLVLVQVRTMIHRHRVAV
;
A
#
# COMPACT_ATOMS: atom_id res chain seq x y z
N MET A 1 -26.36 27.89 -14.54
CA MET A 1 -26.41 28.74 -13.32
C MET A 1 -26.81 27.79 -12.18
N SER A 2 -26.03 27.67 -11.09
CA SER A 2 -26.33 26.66 -10.05
C SER A 2 -27.66 26.96 -9.35
N GLU A 3 -28.45 25.93 -9.04
CA GLU A 3 -29.75 26.00 -8.35
C GLU A 3 -29.74 26.94 -7.12
N SER A 4 -28.67 26.89 -6.31
CA SER A 4 -28.48 27.80 -5.15
C SER A 4 -28.54 29.30 -5.54
N LYS A 5 -27.95 29.71 -6.68
CA LYS A 5 -27.96 31.11 -7.12
C LYS A 5 -29.34 31.58 -7.56
N GLN A 6 -30.21 30.66 -8.01
CA GLN A 6 -31.60 31.00 -8.34
C GLN A 6 -32.43 31.19 -7.08
N HIS A 7 -32.25 30.33 -6.06
CA HIS A 7 -32.94 30.49 -4.77
C HIS A 7 -32.54 31.77 -4.03
N LEU A 8 -31.25 32.11 -4.01
CA LEU A 8 -30.79 33.36 -3.39
C LEU A 8 -31.40 34.61 -4.05
N ARG A 9 -31.52 34.63 -5.39
CA ARG A 9 -32.19 35.72 -6.11
C ARG A 9 -33.69 35.77 -5.83
N ALA A 10 -34.36 34.62 -5.74
CA ALA A 10 -35.77 34.57 -5.40
C ALA A 10 -36.04 35.13 -4.00
N TRP A 11 -35.19 34.81 -3.01
CA TRP A 11 -35.30 35.34 -1.65
C TRP A 11 -34.94 36.84 -1.55
N GLN A 12 -33.97 37.29 -2.33
CA GLN A 12 -33.65 38.72 -2.45
C GLN A 12 -34.84 39.51 -3.05
N ASN A 13 -35.44 38.99 -4.12
CA ASN A 13 -36.61 39.61 -4.76
C ASN A 13 -37.85 39.61 -3.85
N ALA A 14 -37.95 38.63 -2.94
CA ALA A 14 -39.01 38.58 -1.93
C ALA A 14 -38.76 39.54 -0.74
N GLY A 15 -37.64 40.27 -0.73
CA GLY A 15 -37.27 41.17 0.37
C GLY A 15 -36.85 40.45 1.65
N LEU A 16 -36.58 39.14 1.58
CA LEU A 16 -36.16 38.35 2.74
C LEU A 16 -34.68 38.50 3.06
N LEU A 17 -33.87 38.86 2.07
CA LEU A 17 -32.43 39.06 2.19
C LEU A 17 -32.04 40.38 1.54
N ASP A 18 -31.19 41.14 2.22
CA ASP A 18 -30.54 42.32 1.65
C ASP A 18 -29.38 41.91 0.72
N GLU A 19 -28.96 42.85 -0.12
CA GLU A 19 -27.88 42.63 -1.09
C GLU A 19 -26.55 42.29 -0.39
N GLU A 20 -26.31 42.89 0.79
CA GLU A 20 -25.13 42.62 1.59
C GLU A 20 -25.10 41.15 2.06
N THR A 21 -26.20 40.62 2.61
CA THR A 21 -26.26 39.22 3.06
C THR A 21 -26.13 38.25 1.90
N VAL A 22 -26.74 38.53 0.74
CA VAL A 22 -26.55 37.71 -0.47
C VAL A 22 -25.08 37.68 -0.87
N SER A 23 -24.39 38.82 -0.86
CA SER A 23 -22.97 38.91 -1.20
C SER A 23 -22.09 38.09 -0.25
N ARG A 24 -22.36 38.13 1.06
CA ARG A 24 -21.64 37.34 2.07
C ARG A 24 -21.90 35.84 1.92
N ILE A 25 -23.14 35.43 1.64
CA ILE A 25 -23.47 34.02 1.41
C ILE A 25 -22.75 33.52 0.15
N VAL A 26 -22.74 34.30 -0.93
CA VAL A 26 -22.02 33.93 -2.16
C VAL A 26 -20.52 33.84 -1.90
N ALA A 27 -19.94 34.79 -1.15
CA ALA A 27 -18.54 34.76 -0.77
C ALA A 27 -18.24 33.52 0.10
N PHE A 28 -19.06 33.23 1.10
CA PHE A 28 -18.95 32.06 1.96
C PHE A 28 -19.10 30.75 1.18
N GLU A 29 -20.09 30.62 0.30
CA GLU A 29 -20.27 29.44 -0.56
C GLU A 29 -19.12 29.29 -1.56
N SER A 30 -18.54 30.39 -2.03
CA SER A 30 -17.37 30.34 -2.93
C SER A 30 -16.08 29.94 -2.20
N ALA A 31 -15.94 30.33 -0.93
CA ALA A 31 -14.82 29.94 -0.07
C ALA A 31 -15.00 28.55 0.58
N SER A 32 -16.24 28.15 0.83
CA SER A 32 -16.63 26.87 1.45
C SER A 32 -16.96 25.80 0.42
N ARG A 33 -17.14 26.15 -0.86
CA ARG A 33 -17.02 25.18 -1.93
C ARG A 33 -15.63 24.61 -1.78
N PRO A 34 -15.51 23.29 -1.52
CA PRO A 34 -14.23 22.63 -1.65
C PRO A 34 -13.70 23.07 -3.02
N ALA A 35 -12.50 23.65 -3.07
CA ALA A 35 -11.83 23.98 -4.32
C ALA A 35 -12.15 22.84 -5.29
N PRO A 36 -12.80 23.12 -6.45
CA PRO A 36 -13.50 22.13 -7.26
C PRO A 36 -12.68 20.86 -7.24
N SER A 37 -13.22 19.85 -6.54
CA SER A 37 -12.49 18.64 -6.18
C SER A 37 -11.66 18.26 -7.38
N ALA A 38 -10.32 18.29 -7.19
CA ALA A 38 -9.32 18.04 -8.21
C ALA A 38 -9.90 17.11 -9.30
N LEU A 39 -10.00 17.62 -10.53
CA LEU A 39 -10.43 16.98 -11.79
C LEU A 39 -11.11 15.62 -11.60
N PRO A 40 -12.37 15.43 -12.09
CA PRO A 40 -13.14 14.20 -11.86
C PRO A 40 -12.22 13.00 -11.93
N GLU A 41 -12.02 12.30 -10.80
CA GLU A 41 -11.12 11.15 -10.67
C GLU A 41 -11.27 10.34 -11.96
N GLU A 42 -10.31 10.49 -12.89
CA GLU A 42 -10.47 10.02 -14.25
C GLU A 42 -10.52 8.51 -14.14
N ARG A 43 -11.75 7.97 -14.24
CA ARG A 43 -11.98 6.54 -14.19
C ARG A 43 -11.00 5.88 -15.16
N PRO A 44 -10.39 4.74 -14.79
CA PRO A 44 -9.45 4.05 -15.65
C PRO A 44 -10.05 3.93 -17.05
N GLY A 45 -9.36 4.51 -18.04
CA GLY A 45 -9.83 4.46 -19.42
C GLY A 45 -9.66 3.05 -19.99
N VAL A 46 -10.39 2.71 -21.05
CA VAL A 46 -10.26 1.41 -21.72
C VAL A 46 -8.81 1.15 -22.15
N ILE A 47 -8.10 2.17 -22.64
CA ILE A 47 -6.68 2.09 -23.02
C ILE A 47 -5.81 1.70 -21.83
N GLU A 48 -6.04 2.30 -20.66
CA GLU A 48 -5.29 2.01 -19.44
C GLU A 48 -5.53 0.58 -18.94
N ALA A 49 -6.79 0.14 -18.96
CA ALA A 49 -7.15 -1.24 -18.61
C ALA A 49 -6.49 -2.27 -19.56
N ILE A 50 -6.50 -2.01 -20.87
CA ILE A 50 -5.84 -2.87 -21.87
C ILE A 50 -4.32 -2.91 -21.64
N LEU A 51 -3.69 -1.77 -21.33
CA LEU A 51 -2.25 -1.72 -21.04
C LEU A 51 -1.91 -2.51 -19.78
N TYR A 52 -2.69 -2.36 -18.70
CA TYR A 52 -2.49 -3.13 -17.47
C TYR A 52 -2.64 -4.63 -17.71
N LEU A 53 -3.68 -5.04 -18.42
CA LEU A 53 -3.87 -6.44 -18.81
C LEU A 53 -2.68 -6.93 -19.65
N GLY A 54 -2.23 -6.13 -20.62
CA GLY A 54 -1.08 -6.45 -21.46
C GLY A 54 0.20 -6.69 -20.66
N PHE A 55 0.51 -5.85 -19.66
CA PHE A 55 1.68 -6.04 -18.80
C PHE A 55 1.55 -7.24 -17.87
N VAL A 56 0.36 -7.52 -17.34
CA VAL A 56 0.14 -8.74 -16.53
C VAL A 56 0.33 -9.99 -17.38
N VAL A 57 -0.25 -10.04 -18.59
CA VAL A 57 -0.11 -11.16 -19.52
C VAL A 57 1.34 -11.33 -19.97
N ALA A 58 2.03 -10.22 -20.29
CA ALA A 58 3.45 -10.26 -20.64
C ALA A 58 4.32 -10.78 -19.49
N GLY A 59 4.08 -10.30 -18.26
CA GLY A 59 4.76 -10.80 -17.07
C GLY A 59 4.53 -12.30 -16.87
N ALA A 60 3.28 -12.75 -16.91
CA ALA A 60 2.92 -14.16 -16.79
C ALA A 60 3.59 -15.03 -17.89
N GLY A 61 3.62 -14.53 -19.13
CA GLY A 61 4.30 -15.19 -20.25
C GLY A 61 5.80 -15.34 -20.03
N ILE A 62 6.46 -14.30 -19.51
CA ILE A 62 7.90 -14.35 -19.16
C ILE A 62 8.12 -15.39 -18.06
N PHE A 63 7.34 -15.37 -16.98
CA PHE A 63 7.44 -16.34 -15.90
C PHE A 63 7.24 -17.78 -16.41
N PHE A 64 6.24 -18.02 -17.26
CA PHE A 64 5.97 -19.33 -17.82
C PHE A 64 7.09 -19.81 -18.76
N LEU A 65 7.62 -18.92 -19.60
CA LEU A 65 8.72 -19.22 -20.52
C LEU A 65 9.98 -19.59 -19.72
N VAL A 66 10.34 -18.77 -18.73
CA VAL A 66 11.48 -19.00 -17.83
C VAL A 66 11.31 -20.31 -17.07
N GLY A 67 10.17 -20.51 -16.40
CA GLY A 67 9.92 -21.68 -15.56
C GLY A 67 9.95 -23.02 -16.31
N ASN A 68 9.41 -23.08 -17.53
CA ASN A 68 9.36 -24.33 -18.29
C ASN A 68 10.62 -24.65 -19.10
N ASN A 69 11.42 -23.63 -19.44
CA ASN A 69 12.58 -23.80 -20.31
C ASN A 69 13.91 -23.60 -19.58
N TRP A 70 13.89 -23.31 -18.28
CA TRP A 70 15.09 -22.94 -17.52
C TRP A 70 16.26 -23.90 -17.75
N GLU A 71 16.02 -25.21 -17.57
CA GLU A 71 17.04 -26.25 -17.71
C GLU A 71 17.56 -26.45 -19.14
N GLN A 72 16.80 -26.01 -20.15
CA GLN A 72 17.20 -26.11 -21.55
C GLN A 72 17.99 -24.88 -22.03
N LEU A 73 17.93 -23.78 -21.27
CA LEU A 73 18.61 -22.54 -21.61
C LEU A 73 20.05 -22.56 -21.07
N THR A 74 20.99 -22.11 -21.91
CA THR A 74 22.35 -21.82 -21.43
C THR A 74 22.35 -20.64 -20.45
N SER A 75 23.35 -20.54 -19.57
CA SER A 75 23.50 -19.42 -18.61
C SER A 75 23.38 -18.05 -19.26
N TRP A 76 24.00 -17.86 -20.42
CA TRP A 76 23.92 -16.60 -21.17
C TRP A 76 22.51 -16.34 -21.71
N SER A 77 21.84 -17.38 -22.21
CA SER A 77 20.45 -17.27 -22.68
C SER A 77 19.49 -16.92 -21.54
N ARG A 78 19.67 -17.50 -20.34
CA ARG A 78 18.88 -17.19 -19.14
C ARG A 78 19.03 -15.71 -18.76
N LEU A 79 20.26 -15.22 -18.69
CA LEU A 79 20.53 -13.82 -18.37
C LEU A 79 19.96 -12.88 -19.45
N MET A 80 20.22 -13.16 -20.73
CA MET A 80 19.75 -12.32 -21.84
C MET A 80 18.23 -12.26 -21.92
N LEU A 81 17.54 -13.37 -21.69
CA LEU A 81 16.08 -13.44 -21.72
C LEU A 81 15.46 -12.49 -20.69
N VAL A 82 15.87 -12.60 -19.42
CA VAL A 82 15.32 -11.80 -18.32
C VAL A 82 15.75 -10.33 -18.43
N THR A 83 17.02 -10.08 -18.77
CA THR A 83 17.55 -8.72 -18.93
C THR A 83 16.90 -7.98 -20.08
N THR A 84 16.69 -8.65 -21.22
CA THR A 84 16.00 -8.05 -22.37
C THR A 84 14.57 -7.67 -21.98
N ALA A 85 13.86 -8.55 -21.26
CA ALA A 85 12.52 -8.22 -20.78
C ALA A 85 12.51 -7.03 -19.81
N ALA A 86 13.48 -6.95 -18.89
CA ALA A 86 13.63 -5.82 -17.97
C ALA A 86 13.89 -4.50 -18.73
N VAL A 87 14.81 -4.50 -19.69
CA VAL A 87 15.15 -3.32 -20.50
C VAL A 87 13.97 -2.89 -21.37
N LEU A 88 13.28 -3.82 -22.02
CA LEU A 88 12.12 -3.53 -22.86
C LEU A 88 10.96 -2.94 -22.04
N THR A 89 10.68 -3.48 -20.86
CA THR A 89 9.60 -2.96 -19.99
C THR A 89 9.97 -1.60 -19.39
N LEU A 90 11.23 -1.40 -19.00
CA LEU A 90 11.73 -0.10 -18.53
C LEU A 90 11.63 0.96 -19.64
N GLY A 91 12.10 0.62 -20.84
CA GLY A 91 12.04 1.47 -22.03
C GLY A 91 10.60 1.77 -22.48
N ALA A 92 9.72 0.76 -22.46
CA ALA A 92 8.30 0.94 -22.74
C ALA A 92 7.66 1.90 -21.74
N GLY A 93 7.94 1.77 -20.44
CA GLY A 93 7.45 2.70 -19.43
C GLY A 93 7.95 4.13 -19.64
N ALA A 94 9.23 4.30 -20.00
CA ALA A 94 9.80 5.61 -20.32
C ALA A 94 9.13 6.22 -21.56
N GLY A 95 8.97 5.45 -22.64
CA GLY A 95 8.31 5.89 -23.87
C GLY A 95 6.84 6.24 -23.65
N MET A 96 6.10 5.43 -22.88
CA MET A 96 4.71 5.71 -22.52
C MET A 96 4.58 6.96 -21.65
N HIS A 97 5.58 7.28 -20.83
CA HIS A 97 5.54 8.48 -20.00
C HIS A 97 5.71 9.78 -20.81
N LEU A 98 6.37 9.71 -21.97
CA LEU A 98 6.51 10.79 -22.93
C LEU A 98 5.26 10.97 -23.82
N ALA A 99 4.34 10.01 -23.84
CA ALA A 99 3.14 10.09 -24.65
C ALA A 99 2.18 11.20 -24.18
N ALA A 100 1.53 11.90 -25.10
CA ALA A 100 0.59 12.98 -24.77
C ALA A 100 -0.68 12.48 -24.05
N HIS A 101 -1.09 11.22 -24.30
CA HIS A 101 -2.35 10.68 -23.78
C HIS A 101 -2.23 10.27 -22.30
N PRO A 102 -3.05 10.82 -21.37
CA PRO A 102 -2.94 10.54 -19.93
C PRO A 102 -3.04 9.06 -19.58
N GLY A 103 -3.95 8.31 -20.22
CA GLY A 103 -4.10 6.87 -20.01
C GLY A 103 -2.87 6.05 -20.40
N VAL A 104 -2.12 6.48 -21.42
CA VAL A 104 -0.87 5.81 -21.83
C VAL A 104 0.23 6.09 -20.83
N ARG A 105 0.34 7.34 -20.34
CA ARG A 105 1.29 7.72 -19.27
C ARG A 105 1.06 6.93 -17.98
N ARG A 106 -0.21 6.68 -17.61
CA ARG A 106 -0.57 5.82 -16.47
C ARG A 106 -0.25 4.34 -16.74
N GLY A 107 -0.44 3.87 -17.96
CA GLY A 107 0.00 2.54 -18.41
C GLY A 107 1.51 2.33 -18.24
N GLY A 108 2.32 3.37 -18.51
CA GLY A 108 3.77 3.32 -18.30
C GLY A 108 4.20 3.02 -16.86
N GLN A 109 3.36 3.31 -15.87
CA GLN A 109 3.62 2.98 -14.47
C GLN A 109 3.56 1.48 -14.18
N ALA A 110 2.67 0.75 -14.86
CA ALA A 110 2.63 -0.72 -14.77
C ALA A 110 3.86 -1.35 -15.45
N ALA A 111 4.30 -0.77 -16.58
CA ALA A 111 5.53 -1.17 -17.23
C ALA A 111 6.75 -1.04 -16.29
N TRP A 112 6.84 0.09 -15.58
CA TRP A 112 7.91 0.33 -14.61
C TRP A 112 7.83 -0.56 -13.37
N LEU A 113 6.64 -0.86 -12.85
CA LEU A 113 6.48 -1.85 -11.77
C LEU A 113 7.00 -3.23 -12.22
N LEU A 114 6.64 -3.66 -13.42
CA LEU A 114 7.15 -4.92 -13.99
C LEU A 114 8.67 -4.85 -14.23
N ALA A 115 9.19 -3.71 -14.67
CA ALA A 115 10.62 -3.50 -14.85
C ALA A 115 11.39 -3.65 -13.52
N VAL A 116 10.89 -3.12 -12.41
CA VAL A 116 11.51 -3.30 -11.08
C VAL A 116 11.65 -4.79 -10.74
N ALA A 117 10.57 -5.57 -10.92
CA ALA A 117 10.59 -7.01 -10.65
C ALA A 117 11.55 -7.77 -11.59
N LEU A 118 11.52 -7.46 -12.90
CA LEU A 118 12.38 -8.09 -13.88
C LEU A 118 13.86 -7.69 -13.71
N SER A 119 14.14 -6.48 -13.24
CA SER A 119 15.50 -6.05 -12.88
C SER A 119 16.03 -6.82 -11.66
N ALA A 120 15.19 -7.05 -10.64
CA ALA A 120 15.55 -7.92 -9.52
C ALA A 120 15.90 -9.33 -10.00
N ALA A 121 15.04 -9.91 -10.85
CA ALA A 121 15.27 -11.24 -11.44
C ALA A 121 16.53 -11.27 -12.31
N SER A 122 16.76 -10.26 -13.16
CA SER A 122 17.95 -10.15 -14.02
C SER A 122 19.23 -10.12 -13.19
N LEU A 123 19.28 -9.32 -12.13
CA LEU A 123 20.43 -9.26 -11.22
C LEU A 123 20.62 -10.59 -10.47
N ALA A 124 19.54 -11.19 -9.95
CA ALA A 124 19.60 -12.48 -9.28
C ALA A 124 20.18 -13.57 -10.19
N VAL A 125 19.74 -13.62 -11.45
CA VAL A 125 20.28 -14.55 -12.46
C VAL A 125 21.74 -14.23 -12.78
N ALA A 126 22.10 -12.96 -12.90
CA ALA A 126 23.49 -12.57 -13.15
C ALA A 126 24.42 -13.05 -12.03
N PHE A 127 24.03 -12.86 -10.77
CA PHE A 127 24.79 -13.34 -9.61
C PHE A 127 24.81 -14.86 -9.52
N ASN A 128 23.69 -15.54 -9.75
CA ASN A 128 23.63 -17.00 -9.71
C ASN A 128 24.53 -17.65 -10.79
N GLU A 129 24.55 -17.11 -12.00
CA GLU A 129 25.29 -17.70 -13.13
C GLU A 129 26.76 -17.24 -13.16
N TYR A 130 27.07 -16.02 -12.73
CA TYR A 130 28.39 -15.38 -12.90
C TYR A 130 29.02 -14.84 -11.62
N GLY A 131 28.28 -14.81 -10.50
CA GLY A 131 28.77 -14.34 -9.21
C GLY A 131 30.01 -15.12 -8.75
N GLY A 132 29.98 -16.43 -8.98
CA GLY A 132 31.04 -17.35 -8.55
C GLY A 132 31.32 -17.26 -7.04
N HIS A 133 32.33 -18.02 -6.59
CA HIS A 133 32.78 -17.95 -5.19
C HIS A 133 33.58 -16.66 -4.89
N GLN A 134 33.89 -15.85 -5.91
CA GLN A 134 34.77 -14.69 -5.80
C GLN A 134 34.04 -13.42 -5.35
N LEU A 135 32.73 -13.30 -5.59
CA LEU A 135 31.94 -12.11 -5.23
C LEU A 135 31.34 -12.17 -3.81
N GLY A 136 31.77 -13.15 -3.00
CA GLY A 136 31.35 -13.32 -1.62
C GLY A 136 30.19 -14.30 -1.45
N ASP A 137 29.74 -14.43 -0.20
CA ASP A 137 28.63 -15.28 0.23
C ASP A 137 27.36 -15.02 -0.62
N GLU A 138 26.67 -16.08 -1.05
CA GLU A 138 25.40 -16.02 -1.78
C GLU A 138 24.38 -15.13 -1.06
N ARG A 139 24.39 -15.12 0.28
CA ARG A 139 23.52 -14.27 1.11
C ARG A 139 23.78 -12.78 0.88
N TRP A 140 25.05 -12.39 0.77
CA TRP A 140 25.42 -11.01 0.45
C TRP A 140 24.93 -10.61 -0.94
N GLN A 141 25.00 -11.52 -1.91
CA GLN A 141 24.53 -11.25 -3.27
C GLN A 141 23.02 -10.93 -3.27
N ILE A 142 22.20 -11.63 -2.49
CA ILE A 142 20.76 -11.34 -2.35
C ILE A 142 20.54 -9.93 -1.76
N VAL A 143 21.31 -9.53 -0.74
CA VAL A 143 21.23 -8.16 -0.17
C VAL A 143 21.57 -7.11 -1.22
N VAL A 144 22.59 -7.34 -2.05
CA VAL A 144 22.96 -6.43 -3.15
C VAL A 144 21.83 -6.32 -4.18
N VAL A 145 21.26 -7.45 -4.60
CA VAL A 145 20.13 -7.48 -5.53
C VAL A 145 18.96 -6.69 -4.96
N ALA A 146 18.56 -6.97 -3.72
CA ALA A 146 17.41 -6.32 -3.11
C ALA A 146 17.64 -4.82 -2.87
N THR A 147 18.86 -4.42 -2.51
CA THR A 147 19.26 -3.01 -2.41
C THR A 147 19.13 -2.30 -3.75
N ALA A 148 19.63 -2.91 -4.83
CA ALA A 148 19.54 -2.36 -6.17
C ALA A 148 18.08 -2.25 -6.64
N THR A 149 17.25 -3.26 -6.34
CA THR A 149 15.81 -3.23 -6.63
C THR A 149 15.08 -2.11 -5.88
N PHE A 150 15.37 -1.93 -4.59
CA PHE A 150 14.80 -0.84 -3.79
C PHE A 150 15.24 0.53 -4.31
N ALA A 151 16.53 0.68 -4.64
CA ALA A 151 17.06 1.91 -5.24
C ALA A 151 16.40 2.23 -6.59
N LEU A 152 16.19 1.23 -7.45
CA LEU A 152 15.49 1.41 -8.72
C LEU A 152 14.03 1.83 -8.51
N ALA A 153 13.30 1.19 -7.59
CA ALA A 153 11.93 1.55 -7.26
C ALA A 153 11.82 2.99 -6.74
N MET A 154 12.73 3.40 -5.85
CA MET A 154 12.82 4.78 -5.34
C MET A 154 13.15 5.78 -6.45
N THR A 155 14.04 5.41 -7.37
CA THR A 155 14.43 6.24 -8.51
C THR A 155 13.25 6.47 -9.46
N LEU A 156 12.53 5.40 -9.83
CA LEU A 156 11.36 5.49 -10.71
C LEU A 156 10.21 6.26 -10.05
N TRP A 157 10.01 6.08 -8.73
CA TRP A 157 9.08 6.89 -7.97
C TRP A 157 9.45 8.38 -7.99
N ALA A 158 10.73 8.73 -7.81
CA ALA A 158 11.19 10.11 -7.85
C ALA A 158 10.94 10.77 -9.22
N PHE A 159 11.03 10.01 -10.31
CA PHE A 159 10.72 10.51 -11.66
C PHE A 159 9.24 10.66 -11.94
N ALA A 160 8.41 9.69 -11.54
CA ALA A 160 6.96 9.76 -11.74
C ALA A 160 6.20 9.18 -10.55
N PRO A 161 5.92 10.00 -9.51
CA PRO A 161 5.19 9.56 -8.34
C PRO A 161 3.80 9.05 -8.71
N SER A 162 3.55 7.75 -8.49
CA SER A 162 2.29 7.10 -8.82
C SER A 162 1.95 6.00 -7.82
N SER A 163 0.68 5.58 -7.78
CA SER A 163 0.24 4.49 -6.91
C SER A 163 1.03 3.20 -7.14
N LEU A 164 1.32 2.86 -8.40
CA LEU A 164 2.07 1.64 -8.73
C LEU A 164 3.54 1.75 -8.31
N GLN A 165 4.17 2.93 -8.37
CA GLN A 165 5.53 3.10 -7.85
C GLN A 165 5.59 3.02 -6.32
N VAL A 166 4.58 3.51 -5.62
CA VAL A 166 4.48 3.32 -4.16
C VAL A 166 4.35 1.84 -3.80
N LEU A 167 3.57 1.07 -4.58
CA LEU A 167 3.51 -0.38 -4.43
C LEU A 167 4.85 -1.06 -4.79
N ALA A 168 5.56 -0.57 -5.80
CA ALA A 168 6.90 -1.06 -6.15
C ALA A 168 7.89 -0.87 -4.99
N ILE A 169 7.88 0.31 -4.34
CA ILE A 169 8.69 0.59 -3.16
C ILE A 169 8.31 -0.34 -2.00
N ALA A 170 7.02 -0.55 -1.76
CA ALA A 170 6.57 -1.44 -0.70
C ALA A 170 7.00 -2.89 -0.94
N GLY A 171 6.84 -3.40 -2.17
CA GLY A 171 7.32 -4.74 -2.54
C GLY A 171 8.84 -4.86 -2.45
N ALA A 172 9.58 -3.87 -2.93
CA ALA A 172 11.04 -3.84 -2.82
C ALA A 172 11.52 -3.72 -1.37
N THR A 173 10.76 -3.06 -0.49
CA THR A 173 11.03 -2.98 0.96
C THR A 173 10.93 -4.37 1.59
N VAL A 174 9.86 -5.11 1.29
CA VAL A 174 9.69 -6.48 1.79
C VAL A 174 10.84 -7.34 1.30
N PHE A 175 11.13 -7.33 0.00
CA PHE A 175 12.23 -8.10 -0.56
C PHE A 175 13.60 -7.74 0.07
N PHE A 176 13.88 -6.46 0.28
CA PHE A 176 15.09 -5.99 0.96
C PHE A 176 15.16 -6.46 2.42
N ALA A 177 14.05 -6.40 3.14
CA ALA A 177 13.99 -6.88 4.51
C ALA A 177 14.17 -8.40 4.62
N GLU A 178 13.59 -9.18 3.70
CA GLU A 178 13.82 -10.63 3.63
C GLU A 178 15.28 -10.96 3.34
N ALA A 179 15.90 -10.22 2.41
CA ALA A 179 17.32 -10.35 2.11
C ALA A 179 18.20 -10.04 3.34
N LEU A 180 17.86 -8.99 4.10
CA LEU A 180 18.55 -8.67 5.35
C LEU A 180 18.28 -9.72 6.44
N GLY A 181 17.07 -10.26 6.54
CA GLY A 181 16.76 -11.33 7.47
C GLY A 181 17.58 -12.60 7.21
N ALA A 182 17.89 -12.87 5.94
CA ALA A 182 18.74 -13.98 5.52
C ALA A 182 20.26 -13.72 5.67
N TRP A 183 20.68 -12.54 6.16
CA TRP A 183 22.08 -12.16 6.27
C TRP A 183 22.45 -11.69 7.69
N PRO A 184 23.65 -12.02 8.23
CA PRO A 184 24.69 -12.89 7.65
C PRO A 184 24.48 -14.39 7.94
N ASP A 185 23.72 -14.74 8.96
CA ASP A 185 23.64 -16.09 9.52
C ASP A 185 22.33 -16.82 9.15
N GLU A 186 21.80 -17.66 10.03
CA GLU A 186 20.47 -18.26 9.87
C GLU A 186 19.41 -17.17 9.74
N TYR A 187 18.38 -17.48 8.94
CA TYR A 187 17.30 -16.55 8.68
C TYR A 187 16.65 -16.05 9.98
N SER A 188 16.56 -14.73 10.12
CA SER A 188 16.00 -14.06 11.29
C SER A 188 14.67 -13.38 10.93
N PRO A 189 13.51 -14.01 11.26
CA PRO A 189 12.19 -13.40 11.07
C PRO A 189 12.07 -12.04 11.77
N ARG A 190 12.75 -11.89 12.91
CA ARG A 190 12.81 -10.64 13.70
C ARG A 190 13.50 -9.53 12.94
N LEU A 191 14.66 -9.78 12.35
CA LEU A 191 15.41 -8.77 11.60
C LEU A 191 14.63 -8.34 10.35
N ALA A 192 14.10 -9.30 9.60
CA ALA A 192 13.23 -9.03 8.45
C ALA A 192 11.99 -8.22 8.89
N GLY A 193 11.22 -8.71 9.85
CA GLY A 193 9.99 -8.08 10.30
C GLY A 193 10.20 -6.68 10.87
N LEU A 194 11.24 -6.48 11.69
CA LEU A 194 11.59 -5.16 12.20
C LEU A 194 11.98 -4.20 11.07
N THR A 195 12.77 -4.66 10.10
CA THR A 195 13.15 -3.84 8.93
C THR A 195 11.92 -3.41 8.14
N ILE A 196 10.97 -4.33 7.89
CA ILE A 196 9.69 -4.00 7.24
C ILE A 196 8.92 -2.97 8.07
N ALA A 197 8.79 -3.19 9.39
CA ALA A 197 8.01 -2.34 10.27
C ALA A 197 8.61 -0.93 10.41
N THR A 198 9.93 -0.81 10.60
CA THR A 198 10.62 0.48 10.72
C THR A 198 10.58 1.25 9.41
N THR A 199 10.75 0.57 8.28
CA THR A 199 10.64 1.20 6.96
C THR A 199 9.19 1.63 6.68
N GLY A 200 8.20 0.82 7.07
CA GLY A 200 6.79 1.18 7.04
C GLY A 200 6.48 2.41 7.88
N ALA A 201 7.02 2.49 9.10
CA ALA A 201 6.85 3.64 9.98
C ALA A 201 7.52 4.91 9.41
N ALA A 202 8.72 4.78 8.86
CA ALA A 202 9.40 5.89 8.18
C ALA A 202 8.61 6.36 6.95
N LEU A 203 8.11 5.43 6.12
CA LEU A 203 7.26 5.75 4.97
C LEU A 203 5.95 6.42 5.40
N LEU A 204 5.38 5.99 6.53
CA LEU A 204 4.17 6.59 7.10
C LEU A 204 4.42 8.04 7.52
N VAL A 205 5.52 8.31 8.23
CA VAL A 205 5.94 9.66 8.61
C VAL A 205 6.16 10.52 7.37
N LEU A 206 6.92 10.04 6.38
CA LEU A 206 7.17 10.77 5.13
C LEU A 206 5.88 11.03 4.34
N THR A 207 4.92 10.11 4.39
CA THR A 207 3.59 10.29 3.78
C THR A 207 2.80 11.38 4.49
N GLU A 208 2.81 11.41 5.82
CA GLU A 208 2.15 12.45 6.61
C GLU A 208 2.81 13.83 6.49
N LEU A 209 4.11 13.87 6.19
CA LEU A 209 4.83 15.09 5.82
C LEU A 209 4.57 15.54 4.38
N GLY A 210 3.79 14.78 3.60
CA GLY A 210 3.44 15.12 2.22
C GLY A 210 4.54 14.88 1.19
N VAL A 211 5.61 14.17 1.57
CA VAL A 211 6.72 13.78 0.68
C VAL A 211 6.23 12.74 -0.34
N PHE A 212 5.46 11.74 0.12
CA PHE A 212 4.94 10.68 -0.75
C PHE A 212 3.60 11.04 -1.40
N ARG A 213 3.54 10.86 -2.72
CA ARG A 213 2.33 10.99 -3.54
C ARG A 213 2.15 9.74 -4.41
N PRO A 214 0.91 9.25 -4.62
CA PRO A 214 -0.36 9.72 -4.01
C PRO A 214 -0.51 9.33 -2.53
N VAL A 215 -1.02 10.25 -1.70
CA VAL A 215 -1.09 10.09 -0.24
C VAL A 215 -1.93 8.88 0.18
N ARG A 216 -3.09 8.64 -0.45
CA ARG A 216 -3.97 7.51 -0.08
C ARG A 216 -3.24 6.16 -0.22
N THR A 217 -2.61 5.92 -1.36
CA THR A 217 -1.87 4.68 -1.61
C THR A 217 -0.67 4.55 -0.69
N ALA A 218 0.07 5.65 -0.47
CA ALA A 218 1.20 5.67 0.45
C ALA A 218 0.79 5.38 1.90
N ARG A 219 -0.38 5.85 2.35
CA ARG A 219 -0.94 5.50 3.67
C ARG A 219 -1.27 4.02 3.78
N VAL A 220 -1.93 3.44 2.76
CA VAL A 220 -2.24 2.00 2.73
C VAL A 220 -0.95 1.19 2.78
N ALA A 221 0.00 1.49 1.91
CA ALA A 221 1.27 0.77 1.80
C ALA A 221 2.09 0.87 3.10
N ALA A 222 2.26 2.08 3.64
CA ALA A 222 3.00 2.29 4.88
C ALA A 222 2.36 1.61 6.09
N ALA A 223 1.03 1.69 6.22
CA ALA A 223 0.31 1.00 7.28
C ALA A 223 0.41 -0.52 7.13
N ALA A 224 0.33 -1.03 5.90
CA ALA A 224 0.46 -2.45 5.62
C ALA A 224 1.86 -2.94 5.97
N LEU A 225 2.92 -2.21 5.61
CA LEU A 225 4.29 -2.53 6.01
C LEU A 225 4.47 -2.51 7.55
N CYS A 226 3.89 -1.52 8.25
CA CYS A 226 3.92 -1.50 9.71
C CYS A 226 3.27 -2.78 10.30
N GLY A 227 2.09 -3.16 9.81
CA GLY A 227 1.36 -4.31 10.31
C GLY A 227 2.01 -5.65 9.95
N ILE A 228 2.37 -5.83 8.67
CA ILE A 228 3.04 -7.03 8.16
C ILE A 228 4.40 -7.21 8.84
N GLY A 229 5.20 -6.16 8.95
CA GLY A 229 6.51 -6.22 9.60
C GLY A 229 6.41 -6.56 11.08
N ALA A 230 5.47 -5.94 11.80
CA ALA A 230 5.21 -6.23 13.21
C ALA A 230 4.75 -7.67 13.44
N PHE A 231 3.88 -8.18 12.57
CA PHE A 231 3.46 -9.59 12.58
C PHE A 231 4.63 -10.53 12.30
N HIS A 232 5.36 -10.26 11.22
CA HIS A 232 6.49 -11.08 10.78
C HIS A 232 7.61 -11.16 11.83
N ALA A 233 7.86 -10.07 12.56
CA ALA A 233 8.82 -10.06 13.66
C ALA A 233 8.41 -10.94 14.85
N GLY A 234 7.12 -11.24 14.97
CA GLY A 234 6.54 -12.07 16.04
C GLY A 234 6.41 -13.55 15.69
N VAL A 235 6.55 -13.95 14.43
CA VAL A 235 6.45 -15.35 14.02
C VAL A 235 7.64 -16.16 14.59
N ASP A 236 7.36 -17.35 15.13
CA ASP A 236 8.34 -18.28 15.72
C ASP A 236 9.23 -17.65 16.80
N SER A 237 8.66 -16.72 17.57
CA SER A 237 9.40 -15.91 18.53
C SER A 237 8.93 -16.16 19.97
N SER A 238 9.61 -15.57 20.95
CA SER A 238 9.13 -15.63 22.34
C SER A 238 7.96 -14.68 22.53
N LEU A 239 7.00 -15.05 23.39
CA LEU A 239 5.82 -14.26 23.79
C LEU A 239 5.91 -12.72 23.66
N PRO A 240 6.94 -12.01 24.18
CA PRO A 240 7.03 -10.55 24.03
C PRO A 240 7.00 -10.01 22.59
N TRP A 241 7.55 -10.77 21.64
CA TRP A 241 7.65 -10.37 20.23
C TRP A 241 6.33 -10.54 19.48
N GLU A 242 5.52 -11.55 19.84
CA GLU A 242 4.17 -11.73 19.30
C GLU A 242 3.25 -10.54 19.63
N PHE A 243 3.45 -9.90 20.80
CA PHE A 243 2.70 -8.71 21.18
C PHE A 243 2.98 -7.48 20.31
N ILE A 244 4.08 -7.44 19.54
CA ILE A 244 4.42 -6.30 18.68
C ILE A 244 3.37 -6.10 17.60
N ALA A 245 2.80 -7.17 17.04
CA ALA A 245 1.72 -7.09 16.07
C ALA A 245 0.47 -6.41 16.66
N PHE A 246 0.14 -6.72 17.92
CA PHE A 246 -0.97 -6.10 18.65
C PHE A 246 -0.70 -4.63 18.98
N VAL A 247 0.53 -4.30 19.39
CA VAL A 247 0.96 -2.91 19.63
C VAL A 247 0.88 -2.09 18.34
N ALA A 248 1.38 -2.63 17.22
CA ALA A 248 1.31 -1.97 15.91
C ALA A 248 -0.14 -1.76 15.45
N GLY A 249 -1.00 -2.78 15.59
CA GLY A 249 -2.42 -2.67 15.30
C GLY A 249 -3.12 -1.62 16.16
N GLY A 250 -2.87 -1.62 17.48
CA GLY A 250 -3.40 -0.60 18.40
C GLY A 250 -2.94 0.82 18.04
N ALA A 251 -1.65 0.99 17.71
CA ALA A 251 -1.10 2.26 17.26
C ALA A 251 -1.74 2.75 15.96
N LEU A 252 -1.97 1.86 14.98
CA LEU A 252 -2.64 2.20 13.72
C LEU A 252 -4.13 2.54 13.93
N ILE A 253 -4.84 1.88 14.85
CA ILE A 253 -6.21 2.27 15.24
C ILE A 253 -6.19 3.68 15.86
N GLY A 254 -5.31 3.93 16.83
CA GLY A 254 -5.17 5.23 17.47
C GLY A 254 -4.87 6.34 16.46
N LEU A 255 -3.97 6.07 15.52
CA LEU A 255 -3.66 6.98 14.41
C LEU A 255 -4.86 7.18 13.47
N GLY A 256 -5.60 6.11 13.17
CA GLY A 256 -6.84 6.13 12.39
C GLY A 256 -7.91 7.03 13.00
N ILE A 257 -8.10 6.96 14.32
CA ILE A 257 -9.02 7.83 15.06
C ILE A 257 -8.52 9.27 15.04
N TRP A 258 -7.24 9.50 15.36
CA TRP A 258 -6.67 10.85 15.43
C TRP A 258 -6.70 11.57 14.07
N ARG A 259 -6.45 10.86 12.97
CA ARG A 259 -6.45 11.40 11.60
C ARG A 259 -7.80 11.26 10.91
N ALA A 260 -8.83 10.74 11.57
CA ALA A 260 -10.14 10.44 10.98
C ALA A 260 -10.02 9.66 9.65
N SER A 261 -9.10 8.70 9.60
CA SER A 261 -8.72 7.97 8.39
C SER A 261 -9.10 6.49 8.51
N PHE A 262 -10.13 6.08 7.75
CA PHE A 262 -10.59 4.70 7.71
C PHE A 262 -9.51 3.72 7.23
N THR A 263 -8.59 4.17 6.37
CA THR A 263 -7.50 3.34 5.84
C THR A 263 -6.65 2.72 6.95
N TYR A 264 -6.25 3.49 7.96
CA TYR A 264 -5.43 2.97 9.05
C TYR A 264 -6.18 1.96 9.90
N VAL A 265 -7.45 2.25 10.19
CA VAL A 265 -8.32 1.35 10.96
C VAL A 265 -8.51 0.03 10.21
N ALA A 266 -8.79 0.07 8.91
CA ALA A 266 -8.99 -1.12 8.09
C ALA A 266 -7.74 -2.02 8.06
N VAL A 267 -6.57 -1.43 7.83
CA VAL A 267 -5.30 -2.18 7.85
C VAL A 267 -5.00 -2.72 9.24
N ALA A 268 -5.20 -1.92 10.30
CA ALA A 268 -4.99 -2.35 11.67
C ALA A 268 -5.86 -3.54 12.06
N VAL A 269 -7.16 -3.50 11.70
CA VAL A 269 -8.09 -4.59 11.96
C VAL A 269 -7.66 -5.87 11.22
N ALA A 270 -7.24 -5.75 9.96
CA ALA A 270 -6.72 -6.89 9.20
C ALA A 270 -5.46 -7.48 9.86
N THR A 271 -4.51 -6.65 10.28
CA THR A 271 -3.31 -7.09 10.99
C THR A 271 -3.64 -7.76 12.32
N LEU A 272 -4.51 -7.16 13.15
CA LEU A 272 -4.90 -7.71 14.44
C LEU A 272 -5.64 -9.04 14.27
N LEU A 273 -6.48 -9.17 13.25
CA LEU A 273 -7.19 -10.40 12.96
C LEU A 273 -6.21 -11.53 12.61
N VAL A 274 -5.24 -11.28 11.71
CA VAL A 274 -4.22 -12.26 11.34
C VAL A 274 -3.37 -12.63 12.56
N ALA A 275 -2.87 -11.65 13.30
CA ALA A 275 -2.07 -11.87 14.50
C ALA A 275 -2.82 -12.70 15.56
N LEU A 276 -4.10 -12.39 15.79
CA LEU A 276 -4.95 -13.12 16.72
C LEU A 276 -5.19 -14.56 16.29
N ILE A 277 -5.48 -14.80 15.01
CA ILE A 277 -5.68 -16.15 14.48
C ILE A 277 -4.40 -16.98 14.66
N THR A 278 -3.24 -16.44 14.31
CA THR A 278 -1.95 -17.14 14.47
C THR A 278 -1.65 -17.43 15.94
N PHE A 279 -1.76 -16.40 16.80
CA PHE A 279 -1.55 -16.55 18.24
C PHE A 279 -2.42 -17.66 18.84
N MET A 280 -3.67 -17.74 18.39
CA MET A 280 -4.63 -18.75 18.82
C MET A 280 -4.26 -20.16 18.40
N PHE A 281 -3.85 -20.36 17.15
CA PHE A 281 -3.42 -21.67 16.67
C PHE A 281 -2.15 -22.14 17.39
N GLU A 282 -1.22 -21.22 17.64
CA GLU A 282 0.07 -21.52 18.24
C GLU A 282 -0.05 -21.85 19.74
N HIS A 283 -0.85 -21.09 20.49
CA HIS A 283 -0.96 -21.24 21.94
C HIS A 283 -2.13 -22.14 22.40
N PHE A 284 -3.16 -22.29 21.58
CA PHE A 284 -4.40 -22.98 21.96
C PHE A 284 -4.85 -24.04 20.96
N GLY A 285 -4.01 -24.42 19.98
CA GLY A 285 -4.36 -25.42 18.97
C GLY A 285 -4.79 -26.78 19.53
N GLY A 286 -4.47 -27.08 20.79
CA GLY A 286 -4.91 -28.29 21.51
C GLY A 286 -6.20 -28.15 22.32
N GLU A 287 -6.74 -26.94 22.50
CA GLU A 287 -7.87 -26.68 23.41
C GLU A 287 -9.03 -25.96 22.73
N LEU A 288 -10.21 -26.60 22.71
CA LEU A 288 -11.45 -26.02 22.16
C LEU A 288 -11.92 -24.74 22.89
N GLY A 289 -11.38 -24.43 24.06
CA GLY A 289 -11.82 -23.31 24.89
C GLY A 289 -11.51 -21.94 24.29
N ALA A 290 -10.37 -21.79 23.62
CA ALA A 290 -9.94 -20.48 23.15
C ALA A 290 -10.80 -19.95 21.99
N PRO A 291 -11.12 -20.73 20.93
CA PRO A 291 -12.02 -20.26 19.87
C PRO A 291 -13.38 -19.80 20.40
N ILE A 292 -13.93 -20.50 21.41
CA ILE A 292 -15.21 -20.15 22.05
C ILE A 292 -15.08 -18.82 22.80
N ALA A 293 -14.04 -18.63 23.60
CA ALA A 293 -13.79 -17.37 24.31
C ALA A 293 -13.65 -16.19 23.32
N LEU A 294 -12.99 -16.42 22.18
CA LEU A 294 -12.85 -15.43 21.12
C LEU A 294 -14.21 -15.05 20.53
N ILE A 295 -15.04 -16.03 20.16
CA ILE A 295 -16.39 -15.79 19.63
C ILE A 295 -17.24 -15.00 20.62
N LEU A 296 -17.19 -15.36 21.90
CA LEU A 296 -17.93 -14.68 22.96
C LEU A 296 -17.44 -13.24 23.15
N SER A 297 -16.13 -13.01 23.20
CA SER A 297 -15.56 -11.66 23.31
C SER A 297 -15.86 -10.78 22.09
N GLY A 298 -15.78 -11.33 20.88
CA GLY A 298 -16.11 -10.63 19.65
C GLY A 298 -17.60 -10.27 19.59
N GLY A 299 -18.47 -11.21 19.96
CA GLY A 299 -19.91 -10.96 20.09
C GLY A 299 -20.23 -9.87 21.12
N LEU A 300 -19.57 -9.90 22.28
CA LEU A 300 -19.75 -8.89 23.33
C LEU A 300 -19.30 -7.50 22.86
N LEU A 301 -18.17 -7.39 22.17
CA LEU A 301 -17.67 -6.12 21.62
C LEU A 301 -18.64 -5.55 20.58
N ILE A 302 -19.11 -6.37 19.64
CA ILE A 302 -20.09 -5.96 18.63
C ILE A 302 -21.38 -5.50 19.30
N GLY A 303 -21.89 -6.29 20.25
CA GLY A 303 -23.07 -5.94 21.04
C GLY A 303 -22.93 -4.61 21.76
N SER A 304 -21.77 -4.37 22.37
CA SER A 304 -21.46 -3.11 23.07
C SER A 304 -21.48 -1.90 22.13
N VAL A 305 -20.90 -2.02 20.94
CA VAL A 305 -20.91 -0.95 19.93
C VAL A 305 -22.33 -0.66 19.45
N LEU A 306 -23.14 -1.70 19.18
CA LEU A 306 -24.54 -1.53 18.75
C LEU A 306 -25.37 -0.80 19.81
N VAL A 307 -25.20 -1.17 21.09
CA VAL A 307 -25.86 -0.47 22.21
C VAL A 307 -25.43 0.99 22.27
N LEU A 308 -24.13 1.29 22.10
CA LEU A 308 -23.61 2.65 22.15
C LEU A 308 -24.16 3.53 21.01
N VAL A 309 -24.33 2.96 19.81
CA VAL A 309 -24.97 3.62 18.67
C VAL A 309 -26.45 3.89 18.93
N GLN A 310 -27.18 2.91 19.47
CA GLN A 310 -28.59 3.07 19.84
C GLN A 310 -28.77 4.17 20.90
N VAL A 311 -27.94 4.18 21.95
CA VAL A 311 -27.99 5.22 22.99
C VAL A 311 -27.72 6.60 22.40
N ARG A 312 -26.72 6.74 21.53
CA ARG A 312 -26.40 8.02 20.88
C ARG A 312 -27.56 8.53 20.02
N THR A 313 -28.23 7.66 19.27
CA THR A 313 -29.39 8.05 18.45
C THR A 313 -30.60 8.45 19.31
N MET A 314 -30.84 7.78 20.44
CA MET A 314 -31.91 8.16 21.38
C MET A 314 -31.69 9.55 21.99
N ILE A 315 -30.45 9.85 22.41
CA ILE A 315 -30.08 11.17 22.97
C ILE A 315 -30.25 12.27 21.91
N HIS A 316 -29.89 11.99 20.66
CA HIS A 316 -30.01 13.00 19.60
C HIS A 316 -31.46 13.33 19.27
N ARG A 317 -32.37 12.33 19.28
CA ARG A 317 -33.82 12.55 19.10
C ARG A 317 -34.42 13.41 20.22
N HIS A 318 -34.01 13.20 21.47
CA HIS A 318 -34.51 14.00 22.60
C HIS A 318 -34.07 15.48 22.51
N ARG A 319 -32.88 15.78 22.00
CA ARG A 319 -32.43 17.17 21.83
C ARG A 319 -33.12 17.94 20.71
N VAL A 320 -33.74 17.27 19.74
CA VAL A 320 -34.44 17.92 18.62
C VAL A 320 -35.93 18.13 18.92
N ALA A 321 -36.48 17.39 19.90
CA ALA A 321 -37.88 17.50 20.31
C ALA A 321 -38.15 18.57 21.38
N VAL A 322 -37.10 19.22 21.90
CA VAL A 322 -37.13 20.32 22.88
C VAL A 322 -36.70 21.60 22.18
#